data_AF-A0A9D6CHE9-F1
#
_entry.id   AF-A0A9D6CHE9-F1
#
_cell.length_a   1.000
_cell.length_b   1.000
_cell.length_c   1.000
_cell.angle_alpha   90.00
_cell.angle_beta   90.00
_cell.angle_gamma   90.00
#
_symmetry.space_group_name_H-M   'P 1'
#
loop_
_entity.id
_entity.type
_entity.pdbx_description
1 polymer ?
#
loop_
_entity_poly.entity_id
_entity_poly.type
_entity_poly.pdbx_seq_one_letter_code
_entity_poly.pdbx_strand_id
1 'polypeptide(L)'
;MPRFWLLKCEPDVYSIRDLERDGRTGWDSVRNYQVRNFMRDEMQAGDLGVFYHSNADPSGAAGVLRIVRPALPDPTQFDPKSEYHDPKSTREAPTWLMCEVEFVERFPEVVPLERLRVEPALAGMLILRKGNRLSVTPLEETEFEAIRALGAGRGKPASAKSSVESAGKSAGKSPVKSSAAPVPAGARRKSR
;
A
#
# COMPACT_ATOMS: atom_id res chain seq x y z
N MET A 1 -25.25 -3.03 -5.95
CA MET A 1 -24.43 -2.46 -4.87
C MET A 1 -23.07 -2.09 -5.44
N PRO A 2 -22.42 -1.04 -4.94
CA PRO A 2 -21.01 -0.77 -5.24
C PRO A 2 -20.15 -1.97 -4.80
N ARG A 3 -19.09 -2.25 -5.54
CA ARG A 3 -18.05 -3.20 -5.14
C ARG A 3 -16.97 -2.52 -4.32
N PHE A 4 -16.22 -3.33 -3.60
CA PHE A 4 -15.14 -2.88 -2.75
C PHE A 4 -13.80 -3.47 -3.19
N TRP A 5 -12.76 -2.66 -3.08
CA TRP A 5 -11.43 -2.97 -3.59
C TRP A 5 -10.36 -2.66 -2.56
N LEU A 6 -9.18 -3.23 -2.74
CA LEU A 6 -7.95 -2.80 -2.09
C LEU A 6 -6.92 -2.54 -3.18
N LEU A 7 -6.32 -1.36 -3.19
CA LEU A 7 -5.32 -0.95 -4.17
C LEU A 7 -4.01 -0.61 -3.44
N LYS A 8 -2.92 -1.26 -3.83
CA LYS A 8 -1.60 -1.11 -3.21
C LYS A 8 -0.76 -0.08 -3.96
N CYS A 9 -0.16 0.84 -3.22
CA CYS A 9 0.85 1.76 -3.73
C CYS A 9 1.96 1.92 -2.69
N GLU A 10 3.20 2.08 -3.15
CA GLU A 10 4.31 2.43 -2.27
C GLU A 10 4.23 3.93 -1.94
N PRO A 11 4.22 4.31 -0.65
CA PRO A 11 4.00 5.71 -0.26
C PRO A 11 5.10 6.66 -0.75
N ASP A 12 6.30 6.15 -1.02
CA ASP A 12 7.41 6.94 -1.59
C ASP A 12 7.20 7.26 -3.08
N VAL A 13 6.34 6.50 -3.77
CA VAL A 13 5.96 6.75 -5.17
C VAL A 13 4.72 7.64 -5.20
N TYR A 14 3.67 7.25 -4.48
CA TYR A 14 2.43 8.02 -4.39
C TYR A 14 1.65 7.64 -3.12
N SER A 15 1.47 8.59 -2.20
CA SER A 15 0.80 8.35 -0.92
C SER A 15 -0.68 8.77 -0.94
N ILE A 16 -1.41 8.40 0.12
CA ILE A 16 -2.79 8.89 0.30
C ILE A 16 -2.84 10.41 0.50
N ARG A 17 -1.76 11.03 1.00
CA ARG A 17 -1.65 12.50 1.13
C ARG A 17 -1.49 13.15 -0.24
N ASP A 18 -0.79 12.50 -1.16
CA ASP A 18 -0.72 12.97 -2.55
C ASP A 18 -2.10 12.89 -3.21
N LEU A 19 -2.83 11.79 -3.01
CA LEU A 19 -4.21 11.68 -3.48
C LEU A 19 -5.14 12.73 -2.85
N GLU A 20 -5.01 12.98 -1.55
CA GLU A 20 -5.76 14.04 -0.85
C GLU A 20 -5.48 15.43 -1.44
N ARG A 21 -4.22 15.73 -1.75
CA ARG A 21 -3.79 16.98 -2.40
C ARG A 21 -4.32 17.10 -3.82
N ASP A 22 -4.15 16.05 -4.62
CA ASP A 22 -4.43 16.06 -6.07
C ASP A 22 -5.92 15.86 -6.36
N GLY A 23 -6.67 15.30 -5.41
CA GLY A 23 -8.09 15.01 -5.48
C GLY A 23 -8.42 13.80 -6.36
N ARG A 24 -7.79 13.69 -7.54
CA ARG A 24 -7.94 12.57 -8.48
C ARG A 24 -6.61 12.19 -9.12
N THR A 25 -6.47 10.91 -9.45
CA THR A 25 -5.31 10.42 -10.21
C THR A 25 -5.63 9.18 -11.01
N GLY A 26 -4.76 8.88 -11.98
CA GLY A 26 -4.73 7.60 -12.66
C GLY A 26 -4.06 6.52 -11.84
N TRP A 27 -4.65 5.33 -11.77
CA TRP A 27 -4.05 4.14 -11.20
C TRP A 27 -3.40 3.30 -12.30
N ASP A 28 -2.27 3.79 -12.80
CA ASP A 28 -1.53 3.24 -13.94
C ASP A 28 -0.53 2.14 -13.55
N SER A 29 0.34 1.77 -14.50
CA SER A 29 1.52 0.92 -14.28
C SER A 29 1.21 -0.54 -13.90
N VAL A 30 -0.06 -0.95 -13.95
CA VAL A 30 -0.49 -2.33 -13.72
C VAL A 30 -0.06 -3.22 -14.90
N ARG A 31 0.79 -4.22 -14.61
CA ARG A 31 1.26 -5.22 -15.59
C ARG A 31 0.91 -6.66 -15.20
N ASN A 32 -0.21 -6.82 -14.51
CA ASN A 32 -0.76 -8.13 -14.14
C ASN A 32 -2.10 -8.37 -14.85
N TYR A 33 -2.20 -9.46 -15.62
CA TYR A 33 -3.41 -9.78 -16.39
C TYR A 33 -4.67 -9.95 -15.54
N GLN A 34 -4.56 -10.52 -14.34
CA GLN A 34 -5.71 -10.70 -13.44
C GLN A 34 -6.20 -9.35 -12.92
N VAL A 35 -5.28 -8.47 -12.48
CA VAL A 35 -5.65 -7.12 -12.04
C VAL A 35 -6.27 -6.32 -13.19
N ARG A 36 -5.70 -6.40 -14.39
CA ARG A 36 -6.28 -5.78 -15.58
C ARG A 36 -7.70 -6.28 -15.82
N ASN A 37 -7.93 -7.59 -15.71
CA ASN A 37 -9.27 -8.16 -15.90
C ASN A 37 -10.24 -7.67 -14.81
N PHE A 38 -9.82 -7.53 -13.55
CA PHE A 38 -10.65 -6.91 -12.51
C PHE A 38 -11.07 -5.47 -12.90
N MET A 39 -10.12 -4.66 -13.39
CA MET A 39 -10.42 -3.30 -13.83
C MET A 39 -11.37 -3.25 -15.04
N ARG A 40 -11.29 -4.23 -15.94
CA ARG A 40 -12.09 -4.30 -17.16
C ARG A 40 -13.50 -4.83 -16.92
N ASP A 41 -13.58 -5.94 -16.18
CA ASP A 41 -14.78 -6.79 -16.14
C ASP A 41 -15.61 -6.56 -14.88
N GLU A 42 -14.98 -6.10 -13.79
CA GLU A 42 -15.61 -6.10 -12.47
C GLU A 42 -15.72 -4.71 -11.84
N MET A 43 -14.73 -3.83 -12.01
CA MET A 43 -14.72 -2.47 -11.49
C MET A 43 -15.75 -1.58 -12.18
N GLN A 44 -16.44 -0.77 -11.39
CA GLN A 44 -17.43 0.20 -11.86
C GLN A 44 -17.18 1.57 -11.25
N ALA A 45 -17.64 2.62 -11.95
CA ALA A 45 -17.64 3.97 -11.41
C ALA A 45 -18.56 4.01 -10.17
N GLY A 46 -18.06 4.59 -9.07
CA GLY A 46 -18.76 4.62 -7.79
C GLY A 46 -18.34 3.53 -6.81
N ASP A 47 -17.60 2.51 -7.25
CA ASP A 47 -16.99 1.54 -6.34
C ASP A 47 -16.02 2.22 -5.38
N LEU A 48 -15.90 1.66 -4.17
CA LEU A 48 -14.99 2.16 -3.15
C LEU A 48 -13.76 1.26 -3.02
N GLY A 49 -12.65 1.85 -2.59
CA GLY A 49 -11.41 1.12 -2.40
C GLY A 49 -10.67 1.56 -1.16
N VAL A 50 -9.95 0.62 -0.54
CA VAL A 50 -8.94 0.93 0.47
C VAL A 50 -7.63 1.27 -0.25
N PHE A 51 -7.09 2.45 0.04
CA PHE A 51 -5.73 2.82 -0.35
C PHE A 51 -4.76 2.14 0.62
N TYR A 52 -3.91 1.25 0.12
CA TYR A 52 -2.99 0.45 0.92
C TYR A 52 -1.54 0.83 0.65
N HIS A 53 -0.80 1.22 1.69
CA HIS A 53 0.64 1.42 1.65
C HIS A 53 1.36 0.07 1.67
N SER A 54 1.96 -0.30 0.54
CA SER A 54 2.81 -1.48 0.40
C SER A 54 4.29 -1.13 0.49
N ASN A 55 5.13 -2.13 0.80
CA ASN A 55 6.59 -1.96 0.88
C ASN A 55 7.01 -0.79 1.80
N ALA A 56 6.25 -0.59 2.87
CA ALA A 56 6.39 0.53 3.79
C ALA A 56 6.51 0.06 5.24
N ASP A 57 6.95 0.96 6.12
CA ASP A 57 6.98 0.75 7.57
C ASP A 57 6.20 1.87 8.29
N PRO A 58 4.98 1.62 8.80
CA PRO A 58 4.20 0.39 8.64
C PRO A 58 3.56 0.26 7.24
N SER A 59 3.49 -0.97 6.72
CA SER A 59 2.60 -1.30 5.59
C SER A 59 1.18 -1.48 6.11
N GLY A 60 0.18 -1.00 5.37
CA GLY A 60 -1.19 -1.07 5.86
C GLY A 60 -2.20 -0.21 5.12
N ALA A 61 -3.43 -0.16 5.62
CA ALA A 61 -4.49 0.65 5.06
C ALA A 61 -4.32 2.12 5.49
N ALA A 62 -4.29 3.04 4.53
CA ALA A 62 -4.00 4.46 4.76
C ALA A 62 -5.23 5.38 4.57
N GLY A 63 -6.27 4.88 3.90
CA GLY A 63 -7.49 5.63 3.66
C GLY A 63 -8.43 4.94 2.67
N VAL A 64 -9.40 5.71 2.19
CA VAL A 64 -10.43 5.31 1.23
C VAL A 64 -10.32 6.16 -0.02
N LEU A 65 -10.52 5.51 -1.16
CA LEU A 65 -10.66 6.11 -2.48
C LEU A 65 -11.96 5.65 -3.14
N ARG A 66 -12.34 6.32 -4.22
CA ARG A 66 -13.48 5.94 -5.07
C ARG A 66 -13.02 5.76 -6.50
N ILE A 67 -13.49 4.72 -7.17
CA ILE A 67 -13.30 4.53 -8.61
C ILE A 67 -14.19 5.54 -9.35
N VAL A 68 -13.59 6.39 -10.18
CA VAL A 68 -14.30 7.40 -10.98
C VAL A 68 -14.53 6.90 -12.39
N ARG A 69 -13.50 6.28 -13.00
CA ARG A 69 -13.56 5.71 -14.34
C ARG A 69 -12.80 4.38 -14.38
N PRO A 70 -13.47 3.25 -14.67
CA PRO A 70 -12.78 1.98 -14.86
C PRO A 70 -12.21 1.86 -16.29
N ALA A 71 -11.30 0.91 -16.48
CA ALA A 71 -10.89 0.37 -17.78
C ALA A 71 -10.39 1.37 -18.85
N LEU A 72 -9.58 2.35 -18.46
CA LEU A 72 -8.96 3.29 -19.39
C LEU A 72 -7.64 2.71 -19.93
N PRO A 73 -7.25 2.98 -21.19
CA PRO A 73 -5.92 2.62 -21.69
C PRO A 73 -4.82 3.29 -20.85
N ASP A 74 -3.88 2.50 -20.33
CA ASP A 74 -2.72 3.03 -19.61
C ASP A 74 -1.77 3.73 -20.61
N PRO A 75 -1.56 5.05 -20.52
CA PRO A 75 -0.71 5.77 -21.48
C PRO A 75 0.76 5.35 -21.41
N THR A 76 1.22 4.86 -20.25
CA THR A 76 2.62 4.48 -20.01
C THR A 76 3.06 3.28 -20.85
N GLN A 77 2.10 2.49 -21.35
CA GLN A 77 2.40 1.34 -22.20
C GLN A 77 2.84 1.74 -23.62
N PHE A 78 2.55 2.97 -24.06
CA PHE A 78 2.85 3.47 -25.40
C PHE A 78 4.10 4.36 -25.47
N ASP A 79 4.69 4.71 -24.33
CA ASP A 79 5.89 5.55 -24.28
C ASP A 79 7.15 4.67 -24.24
N PRO A 80 8.01 4.67 -25.27
CA PRO A 80 9.24 3.87 -25.29
C PRO A 80 10.24 4.22 -24.18
N LYS A 81 10.08 5.36 -23.49
CA LYS A 81 10.93 5.78 -22.36
C LYS A 81 10.38 5.32 -21.00
N SER A 82 9.13 4.86 -20.96
CA SER A 82 8.51 4.34 -19.75
C SER A 82 9.08 2.97 -19.41
N GLU A 83 9.32 2.72 -18.12
CA GLU A 83 9.67 1.38 -17.61
C GLU A 83 8.56 0.36 -17.88
N TYR A 84 7.33 0.84 -18.09
CA TYR A 84 6.15 0.02 -18.32
C TYR A 84 5.72 -0.04 -19.79
N HIS A 85 6.59 0.39 -20.71
CA HIS A 85 6.36 0.28 -22.15
C HIS A 85 6.07 -1.17 -22.58
N ASP A 86 5.06 -1.35 -23.42
CA ASP A 86 4.77 -2.64 -24.05
C ASP A 86 4.78 -2.48 -25.58
N PRO A 87 5.86 -2.90 -26.26
CA PRO A 87 6.00 -2.72 -27.71
C PRO A 87 4.95 -3.50 -28.52
N LYS A 88 4.20 -4.43 -27.91
CA LYS A 88 3.13 -5.18 -28.57
C LYS A 88 1.77 -4.50 -28.43
N SER A 89 1.65 -3.51 -27.55
CA SER A 89 0.40 -2.81 -27.30
C SER A 89 0.23 -1.63 -28.25
N THR A 90 -0.95 -1.48 -28.84
CA THR A 90 -1.27 -0.35 -29.74
C THR A 90 -2.43 0.47 -29.19
N ARG A 91 -2.61 1.70 -29.70
CA ARG A 91 -3.71 2.57 -29.24
C ARG A 91 -5.08 2.03 -29.64
N GLU A 92 -5.14 1.27 -30.72
CA GLU A 92 -6.35 0.61 -31.23
C GLU A 92 -6.68 -0.66 -30.44
N ALA A 93 -5.66 -1.32 -29.87
CA ALA A 93 -5.78 -2.54 -29.08
C ALA A 93 -4.91 -2.47 -27.80
N PRO A 94 -5.27 -1.61 -26.82
CA PRO A 94 -4.50 -1.44 -25.59
C PRO A 94 -4.49 -2.73 -24.76
N THR A 95 -3.30 -3.25 -24.50
CA THR A 95 -3.11 -4.47 -23.67
C THR A 95 -3.35 -4.19 -22.20
N TRP A 96 -2.87 -3.05 -21.70
CA TRP A 96 -2.91 -2.66 -20.30
C TRP A 96 -3.95 -1.58 -20.05
N LEU A 97 -4.66 -1.74 -18.94
CA LEU A 97 -5.71 -0.85 -18.52
C LEU A 97 -5.39 -0.32 -17.13
N MET A 98 -5.83 0.91 -16.89
CA MET A 98 -5.79 1.62 -15.62
C MET A 98 -7.23 2.01 -15.24
N CYS A 99 -7.42 2.42 -13.99
CA CYS A 99 -8.62 3.15 -13.59
C CYS A 99 -8.25 4.58 -13.18
N GLU A 100 -9.23 5.47 -13.09
CA GLU A 100 -9.10 6.75 -12.41
C GLU A 100 -9.75 6.64 -11.04
N VAL A 101 -9.06 7.13 -10.02
CA VAL A 101 -9.52 7.13 -8.63
C VAL A 101 -9.58 8.55 -8.09
N GLU A 102 -10.42 8.76 -7.09
CA GLU A 102 -10.46 10.01 -6.33
C GLU A 102 -10.36 9.77 -4.83
N PHE A 103 -9.87 10.79 -4.14
CA PHE A 103 -9.82 10.82 -2.69
C PHE A 103 -11.22 10.78 -2.07
N VAL A 104 -11.37 10.02 -0.97
CA VAL A 104 -12.60 10.01 -0.16
C VAL A 104 -12.28 10.33 1.30
N GLU A 105 -11.35 9.58 1.89
CA GLU A 105 -11.06 9.68 3.32
C GLU A 105 -9.60 9.30 3.57
N ARG A 106 -8.90 10.05 4.41
CA ARG A 106 -7.59 9.65 4.93
C ARG A 106 -7.73 9.22 6.38
N PHE A 107 -7.11 8.10 6.75
CA PHE A 107 -7.08 7.70 8.15
C PHE A 107 -6.10 8.58 8.94
N PRO A 108 -6.35 8.83 10.24
CA PRO A 108 -5.42 9.58 11.09
C PRO A 108 -4.04 8.92 11.14
N GLU A 109 -4.02 7.59 11.20
CA GLU A 109 -2.83 6.75 11.16
C GLU A 109 -3.06 5.56 10.21
N VAL A 110 -1.98 5.01 9.65
CA VAL A 110 -2.05 3.79 8.85
C VAL A 110 -2.47 2.63 9.76
N VAL A 111 -3.49 1.86 9.35
CA VAL A 111 -3.86 0.61 10.04
C VAL A 111 -2.88 -0.47 9.61
N PRO A 112 -1.95 -0.91 10.47
CA PRO A 112 -0.84 -1.76 10.07
C PRO A 112 -1.33 -3.16 9.70
N LEU A 113 -0.61 -3.83 8.79
CA LEU A 113 -0.92 -5.19 8.35
C LEU A 113 -1.06 -6.19 9.51
N GLU A 114 -0.26 -6.02 10.56
CA GLU A 114 -0.31 -6.80 11.80
C GLU A 114 -1.68 -6.67 12.48
N ARG A 115 -2.25 -5.46 12.51
CA ARG A 115 -3.59 -5.23 13.03
C ARG A 115 -4.65 -5.86 12.13
N LEU A 116 -4.50 -5.74 10.80
CA LEU A 116 -5.43 -6.34 9.85
C LEU A 116 -5.47 -7.87 9.96
N ARG A 117 -4.32 -8.51 10.21
CA ARG A 117 -4.20 -9.98 10.34
C ARG A 117 -4.92 -10.56 11.55
N VAL A 118 -5.03 -9.80 12.64
CA VAL A 118 -5.67 -10.26 13.88
C VAL A 118 -7.14 -9.87 13.98
N GLU A 119 -7.67 -9.16 12.99
CA GLU A 119 -9.08 -8.77 12.93
C GLU A 119 -9.92 -9.93 12.36
N PRO A 120 -10.82 -10.55 13.14
CA PRO A 120 -11.58 -11.73 12.68
C PRO A 120 -12.40 -11.48 11.42
N ALA A 121 -12.94 -10.26 11.26
CA ALA A 121 -13.70 -9.88 10.07
C ALA A 121 -12.86 -9.91 8.78
N LEU A 122 -11.53 -9.88 8.88
CA LEU A 122 -10.60 -9.84 7.76
C LEU A 122 -9.92 -11.18 7.48
N ALA A 123 -10.29 -12.25 8.19
CA ALA A 123 -9.66 -13.56 8.04
C ALA A 123 -9.73 -14.13 6.60
N GLY A 124 -10.75 -13.74 5.84
CA GLY A 124 -10.95 -14.14 4.44
C GLY A 124 -10.15 -13.33 3.41
N MET A 125 -9.58 -12.19 3.83
CA MET A 125 -9.11 -11.15 2.92
C MET A 125 -8.00 -11.66 2.01
N LEU A 126 -8.15 -11.41 0.71
CA LEU A 126 -7.29 -12.01 -0.31
C LEU A 126 -5.81 -11.67 -0.11
N ILE A 127 -5.48 -10.45 0.32
CA ILE A 127 -4.09 -10.01 0.53
C ILE A 127 -3.38 -10.73 1.70
N LEU A 128 -4.13 -11.34 2.62
CA LEU A 128 -3.56 -12.09 3.75
C LEU A 128 -3.20 -13.53 3.39
N ARG A 129 -3.70 -14.03 2.25
CA ARG A 129 -3.42 -15.39 1.80
C ARG A 129 -1.97 -15.52 1.35
N LYS A 130 -1.31 -16.58 1.81
CA LYS A 130 0.08 -16.89 1.47
C LYS A 130 0.24 -16.95 -0.06
N GLY A 131 1.26 -16.26 -0.57
CA GLY A 131 1.59 -16.27 -2.00
C GLY A 131 0.81 -15.25 -2.86
N ASN A 132 -0.13 -14.49 -2.30
CA ASN A 132 -0.77 -13.42 -3.07
C ASN A 132 0.27 -12.36 -3.48
N ARG A 133 0.24 -11.97 -4.75
CA ARG A 133 1.09 -10.95 -5.37
C ARG A 133 0.28 -9.90 -6.15
N LEU A 134 -1.05 -9.91 -6.02
CA LEU A 134 -1.92 -8.95 -6.68
C LEU A 134 -1.80 -7.59 -6.00
N SER A 135 -1.65 -6.54 -6.81
CA SER A 135 -1.63 -5.14 -6.40
C SER A 135 -3.03 -4.57 -6.19
N VAL A 136 -4.04 -5.18 -6.82
CA VAL A 136 -5.45 -4.86 -6.64
C VAL A 136 -6.21 -6.14 -6.35
N THR A 137 -7.04 -6.12 -5.34
CA THR A 137 -7.87 -7.28 -4.96
C THR A 137 -9.29 -6.84 -4.62
N PRO A 138 -10.31 -7.67 -4.90
CA PRO A 138 -11.64 -7.43 -4.38
C PRO A 138 -11.65 -7.54 -2.86
N LEU A 139 -12.59 -6.84 -2.23
CA LEU A 139 -12.96 -6.97 -0.83
C LEU A 139 -14.44 -7.29 -0.73
N GLU A 140 -14.81 -8.09 0.27
CA GLU A 140 -16.20 -8.16 0.71
C GLU A 140 -16.59 -6.85 1.41
N GLU A 141 -17.88 -6.51 1.40
CA GLU A 141 -18.39 -5.30 2.08
C GLU A 141 -18.04 -5.30 3.58
N THR A 142 -18.15 -6.46 4.23
CA THR A 142 -17.78 -6.64 5.64
C THR A 142 -16.30 -6.39 5.91
N GLU A 143 -15.43 -6.75 4.96
CA GLU A 143 -13.98 -6.51 5.07
C GLU A 143 -13.66 -5.02 4.91
N PHE A 144 -14.27 -4.37 3.93
CA PHE A 144 -14.11 -2.93 3.70
C PHE A 144 -14.55 -2.12 4.91
N GLU A 145 -15.75 -2.37 5.43
CA GLU A 145 -16.29 -1.64 6.58
C GLU A 145 -15.48 -1.89 7.85
N ALA A 146 -14.98 -3.11 8.05
CA ALA A 146 -14.07 -3.39 9.17
C ALA A 146 -12.77 -2.58 9.08
N ILE A 147 -12.12 -2.54 7.89
CA ILE A 147 -10.91 -1.73 7.69
C ILE A 147 -11.19 -0.25 7.93
N ARG A 148 -12.29 0.27 7.38
CA ARG A 148 -12.69 1.67 7.55
C ARG A 148 -12.98 2.01 9.01
N ALA A 149 -13.64 1.12 9.76
CA ALA A 149 -13.89 1.30 11.18
C ALA A 149 -12.60 1.31 12.00
N LEU A 150 -11.64 0.43 11.69
CA LEU A 150 -10.30 0.45 12.29
C LEU A 150 -9.60 1.78 12.01
N GLY A 151 -9.61 2.23 10.75
CA GLY A 151 -8.98 3.49 10.32
C GLY A 151 -9.60 4.73 10.97
N ALA A 152 -10.91 4.72 11.25
CA ALA A 152 -11.60 5.81 11.94
C ALA A 152 -11.38 5.83 13.47
N GLY A 153 -10.56 4.92 14.04
CA GLY A 153 -10.33 4.83 15.48
C GLY A 153 -11.51 4.20 16.25
N ARG A 154 -12.47 3.56 15.57
CA ARG A 154 -13.62 2.88 16.19
C ARG A 154 -13.35 1.43 16.57
N GLY A 155 -12.19 0.89 16.20
CA GLY A 155 -11.70 -0.39 16.71
C GLY A 155 -10.90 -0.21 17.99
N LYS A 156 -11.43 -0.61 19.14
CA LYS A 156 -10.63 -0.71 20.37
C LYS A 156 -9.41 -1.59 20.10
N PRO A 157 -8.17 -1.15 20.39
CA PRO A 157 -7.04 -2.05 20.38
C PRO A 157 -7.26 -3.11 21.46
N ALA A 158 -7.09 -4.39 21.11
CA ALA A 158 -6.82 -5.40 22.12
C ALA A 158 -5.52 -4.98 22.82
N SER A 159 -5.60 -4.70 24.12
CA SER A 159 -4.50 -4.13 24.90
C SER A 159 -3.21 -4.93 24.72
N ALA A 160 -2.17 -4.32 24.14
CA ALA A 160 -0.81 -4.82 24.30
C ALA A 160 -0.43 -4.61 25.77
N LYS A 161 -0.23 -5.71 26.51
CA LYS A 161 0.33 -5.65 27.86
C LYS A 161 1.74 -5.05 27.77
N SER A 162 1.90 -3.84 28.29
CA SER A 162 3.22 -3.27 28.57
C SER A 162 3.76 -3.99 29.80
N SER A 163 4.73 -4.87 29.60
CA SER A 163 5.55 -5.40 30.70
C SER A 163 6.69 -4.43 30.94
N VAL A 164 6.45 -3.42 31.78
CA VAL A 164 7.52 -2.72 32.48
C VAL A 164 7.65 -3.42 33.82
N GLU A 165 8.75 -4.14 34.04
CA GLU A 165 9.17 -4.49 35.38
C GLU A 165 10.67 -4.25 35.54
N SER A 166 10.95 -3.34 36.45
CA SER A 166 12.26 -2.89 36.89
C SER A 166 12.62 -3.54 38.23
N ALA A 167 13.78 -4.18 38.33
CA ALA A 167 14.54 -4.42 39.56
C ALA A 167 15.93 -4.95 39.14
N GLY A 168 17.09 -4.58 39.67
CA GLY A 168 17.51 -3.67 40.72
C GLY A 168 19.01 -3.91 41.01
N LYS A 169 19.75 -2.81 41.23
CA LYS A 169 20.99 -2.65 42.04
C LYS A 169 22.24 -3.57 41.91
N SER A 170 23.37 -2.88 41.59
CA SER A 170 24.57 -2.67 42.44
C SER A 170 25.91 -3.38 42.12
N ALA A 171 26.91 -2.50 41.92
CA ALA A 171 28.34 -2.56 42.30
C ALA A 171 29.36 -3.45 41.55
N GLY A 172 30.18 -2.80 40.71
CA GLY A 172 31.61 -2.58 41.00
C GLY A 172 32.67 -3.57 40.47
N LYS A 173 33.36 -3.20 39.37
CA LYS A 173 34.84 -3.09 39.27
C LYS A 173 35.27 -2.66 37.86
N SER A 174 36.09 -1.60 37.77
CA SER A 174 36.90 -1.21 36.60
C SER A 174 38.25 -1.97 36.58
N PRO A 175 39.20 -1.74 35.65
CA PRO A 175 39.18 -1.00 34.36
C PRO A 175 39.65 -1.91 33.18
N VAL A 176 39.71 -1.47 31.91
CA VAL A 176 40.94 -1.00 31.23
C VAL A 176 40.66 -0.60 29.77
N LYS A 177 41.09 0.63 29.41
CA LYS A 177 41.65 1.20 28.15
C LYS A 177 41.03 0.81 26.78
N SER A 178 40.59 1.79 25.98
CA SER A 178 41.34 2.49 24.89
C SER A 178 40.59 2.20 23.57
N SER A 179 40.38 3.06 22.57
CA SER A 179 40.83 4.39 22.19
C SER A 179 39.96 4.83 20.99
N ALA A 180 39.69 6.13 20.92
CA ALA A 180 39.45 6.98 19.74
C ALA A 180 38.43 6.61 18.63
N ALA A 181 37.58 7.61 18.39
CA ALA A 181 36.65 7.84 17.29
C ALA A 181 37.39 8.35 15.99
N PRO A 182 36.73 9.01 15.01
CA PRO A 182 35.76 8.50 14.03
C PRO A 182 36.03 8.95 12.56
N VAL A 183 35.31 8.34 11.58
CA VAL A 183 35.04 8.75 10.15
C VAL A 183 36.30 9.00 9.23
N PRO A 184 36.26 9.11 7.87
CA PRO A 184 35.14 9.43 6.99
C PRO A 184 35.03 8.67 5.63
N ALA A 185 34.00 9.11 4.90
CA ALA A 185 33.67 8.92 3.49
C ALA A 185 34.85 8.86 2.50
N GLY A 186 34.71 8.03 1.46
CA GLY A 186 35.60 7.98 0.31
C GLY A 186 34.83 7.63 -0.97
N ALA A 187 34.83 8.58 -1.91
CA ALA A 187 34.21 8.49 -3.22
C ALA A 187 35.07 7.74 -4.26
N ARG A 188 34.41 7.31 -5.35
CA ARG A 188 34.91 7.23 -6.75
C ARG A 188 36.18 6.38 -7.07
N ARG A 189 36.04 5.37 -7.96
CA ARG A 189 36.39 5.43 -9.41
C ARG A 189 36.39 4.04 -10.09
N LYS A 190 35.76 4.03 -11.28
CA LYS A 190 36.14 3.44 -12.59
C LYS A 190 36.96 2.13 -12.71
N SER A 191 36.53 1.38 -13.73
CA SER A 191 37.25 0.54 -14.72
C SER A 191 37.78 -0.82 -14.27
N ARG A 192 37.16 -1.88 -14.78
CA ARG A 192 37.61 -2.56 -16.00
C ARG A 192 36.45 -3.30 -16.65
#